data_AF-A0A7V6D2J1-F1
#
_entry.id   AF-A0A7V6D2J1-F1
#
_cell.length_a   1.000
_cell.length_b   1.000
_cell.length_c   1.000
_cell.angle_alpha   90.00
_cell.angle_beta   90.00
_cell.angle_gamma   90.00
#
_symmetry.space_group_name_H-M   'P 1'
#
loop_
_entity.id
_entity.type
_entity.pdbx_description
1 polymer ?
#
loop_
_entity_poly.entity_id
_entity_poly.type
_entity_poly.pdbx_seq_one_letter_code
_entity_poly.pdbx_strand_id
1 'polypeptide(L)'
;MVITAPSNTRLPGVGGYADRLRPAKLPKEQRTLDRWFDTAAYAVPALYTFPNGSRTEPNIRTPGMKTFDIGLSRIQKIGERVRVQFRAEFFNAFNTPQFGAPQGSVTSTDFGRITSASGERNIQLGIRLSY
;
A
#
# COMPACT_ATOMS: atom_id res chain seq x y z
N MET A 1 7.14 -1.62 8.34
CA MET A 1 7.30 -0.23 7.88
C MET A 1 8.53 0.38 8.54
N VAL A 2 9.10 1.48 8.02
CA VAL A 2 10.20 2.23 8.67
C VAL A 2 9.67 3.57 9.12
N ILE A 3 10.04 4.01 10.33
CA ILE A 3 9.74 5.34 10.85
C ILE A 3 11.04 6.14 10.86
N THR A 4 11.07 7.24 10.10
CA THR A 4 12.27 8.03 9.85
C THR A 4 12.18 9.38 10.53
N ALA A 5 13.33 9.91 10.90
CA ALA A 5 13.53 11.26 11.40
C ALA A 5 14.83 11.83 10.80
N PRO A 6 15.11 13.13 10.94
CA PRO A 6 16.41 13.68 10.60
C PRO A 6 17.54 12.96 11.35
N SER A 7 18.70 12.81 10.69
CA SER A 7 19.89 12.27 11.36
C SER A 7 20.50 13.32 12.27
N ASN A 8 20.35 13.13 13.58
CA ASN A 8 20.79 14.08 14.60
C ASN A 8 22.13 13.71 15.25
N THR A 9 22.78 12.63 14.80
CA THR A 9 24.07 12.15 15.34
C THR A 9 25.29 12.91 14.83
N ARG A 10 25.16 13.68 13.73
CA ARG A 10 26.26 14.33 12.98
C ARG A 10 27.36 13.39 12.48
N LEU A 11 27.13 12.08 12.50
CA LEU A 11 28.06 11.07 11.98
C LEU A 11 27.71 10.75 10.52
N PRO A 12 28.70 10.80 9.59
CA PRO A 12 28.48 10.36 8.21
C PRO A 12 28.00 8.91 8.17
N GLY A 13 27.01 8.61 7.32
CA GLY A 13 26.52 7.25 7.08
C GLY A 13 25.51 6.71 8.11
N VAL A 14 25.15 7.48 9.15
CA VAL A 14 24.11 7.09 10.11
C VAL A 14 22.74 7.60 9.63
N GLY A 15 21.88 6.69 9.16
CA GLY A 15 20.50 6.99 8.80
C GLY A 15 19.66 7.43 10.01
N GLY A 16 18.73 8.37 9.80
CA GLY A 16 17.90 8.92 10.87
C GLY A 16 16.61 8.11 11.09
N TYR A 17 16.46 7.58 12.30
CA TYR A 17 15.24 6.92 12.77
C TYR A 17 14.60 7.76 13.87
N ALA A 18 13.29 7.62 14.07
CA ALA A 18 12.60 8.30 15.16
C ALA A 18 12.82 7.58 16.50
N ASP A 19 12.70 8.30 17.61
CA ASP A 19 12.59 7.68 18.92
C ASP A 19 11.19 7.08 19.10
N ARG A 20 11.12 5.86 19.62
CA ARG A 20 9.88 5.18 19.98
C ARG A 20 9.62 5.35 21.48
N LEU A 21 8.61 6.14 21.81
CA LEU A 21 8.21 6.44 23.18
C LEU A 21 7.31 5.35 23.79
N ARG A 22 6.48 4.71 22.95
CA ARG A 22 5.49 3.70 23.35
C ARG A 22 5.05 2.83 22.17
N PRO A 23 4.29 1.73 22.39
CA PRO A 23 3.71 0.96 21.30
C PRO A 23 2.77 1.82 20.46
N ALA A 24 3.02 1.89 19.14
CA ALA A 24 2.24 2.73 18.23
C ALA A 24 1.01 2.02 17.61
N LYS A 25 0.82 0.73 17.89
CA LYS A 25 -0.23 -0.10 17.27
C LYS A 25 -1.60 0.30 17.84
N LEU A 26 -2.42 0.95 17.03
CA LEU A 26 -3.81 1.26 17.39
C LEU A 26 -4.71 0.01 17.34
N PRO A 27 -5.78 -0.06 18.15
CA PRO A 27 -6.89 -1.01 17.98
C PRO A 27 -7.51 -0.88 16.59
N LYS A 28 -8.09 -1.96 16.06
CA LYS A 28 -8.62 -1.98 14.69
C LYS A 28 -9.74 -0.96 14.50
N GLU A 29 -10.59 -0.72 15.49
CA GLU A 29 -11.70 0.22 15.39
C GLU A 29 -11.24 1.68 15.32
N GLN A 30 -10.03 1.98 15.80
CA GLN A 30 -9.48 3.34 15.82
C GLN A 30 -8.61 3.66 14.60
N ARG A 31 -8.34 2.67 13.74
CA ARG A 31 -7.51 2.86 12.55
C ARG A 31 -8.33 3.43 11.41
N THR A 32 -7.87 4.56 10.89
CA THR A 32 -8.42 5.22 9.72
C THR A 32 -7.30 5.54 8.73
N LEU A 33 -7.63 5.95 7.51
CA LEU A 33 -6.62 6.40 6.54
C LEU A 33 -5.85 7.62 7.05
N ASP A 34 -6.50 8.48 7.84
CA ASP A 34 -5.87 9.67 8.45
C ASP A 34 -5.11 9.37 9.74
N ARG A 35 -5.32 8.20 10.34
CA ARG A 35 -4.67 7.80 11.58
C ARG A 35 -4.48 6.30 11.60
N TRP A 36 -3.44 5.83 10.91
CA TRP A 36 -3.18 4.41 10.79
C TRP A 36 -2.47 3.81 12.03
N PHE A 37 -1.66 4.62 12.70
CA PHE A 37 -0.97 4.28 13.94
C PHE A 37 -0.91 5.52 14.85
N ASP A 38 -0.48 5.33 16.10
CA ASP A 38 -0.30 6.44 17.04
C ASP A 38 0.95 7.24 16.68
N THR A 39 0.76 8.40 16.04
CA THR A 39 1.85 9.29 15.65
C THR A 39 2.59 9.87 16.84
N ALA A 40 1.89 10.11 17.96
CA ALA A 40 2.46 10.58 19.21
C ALA A 40 3.22 9.48 19.98
N ALA A 41 3.40 8.30 19.38
CA ALA A 41 4.33 7.28 19.88
C ALA A 41 5.77 7.49 19.39
N TYR A 42 5.98 8.44 18.46
CA TYR A 42 7.28 8.73 17.88
C TYR A 42 7.69 10.19 18.06
N ALA A 43 8.98 10.42 18.24
CA ALA A 43 9.55 11.76 18.36
C ALA A 43 10.84 11.88 17.53
N VAL A 44 11.19 13.13 17.19
CA VAL A 44 12.51 13.44 16.63
C VAL A 44 13.55 13.29 17.76
N PRO A 45 14.61 12.50 17.57
CA PRO A 45 15.66 12.36 18.59
C PRO A 45 16.33 13.69 18.91
N ALA A 46 16.86 13.85 20.12
CA ALA A 46 17.62 15.05 20.47
C ALA A 46 18.90 15.18 19.63
N LEU A 47 19.39 16.40 19.44
CA LEU A 47 20.68 16.62 18.79
C LEU A 47 21.80 15.88 19.51
N TYR A 48 22.71 15.29 18.73
CA TYR A 48 23.84 14.49 19.19
C TYR A 48 23.48 13.20 19.93
N THR A 49 22.26 12.67 19.71
CA THR A 49 21.82 11.40 20.29
C THR A 49 21.55 10.36 19.22
N PHE A 50 21.71 9.09 19.59
CA PHE A 50 21.29 7.96 18.77
C PHE A 50 19.80 7.69 18.98
N PRO A 51 19.04 7.42 17.92
CA PRO A 51 17.65 7.04 18.06
C PRO A 51 17.50 5.70 18.76
N ASN A 52 16.47 5.56 19.58
CA ASN A 52 16.11 4.29 20.21
C ASN A 52 15.10 3.46 19.38
N GLY A 53 14.59 4.03 18.28
CA GLY A 53 13.67 3.36 17.39
C GLY A 53 14.29 2.21 16.63
N SER A 54 13.47 1.22 16.31
CA SER A 54 13.89 0.10 15.47
C SER A 54 14.00 0.53 14.01
N ARG A 55 14.93 -0.10 13.27
CA ARG A 55 15.00 0.04 11.81
C ARG A 55 13.69 -0.37 11.13
N THR A 56 12.94 -1.30 11.72
CA THR A 56 11.63 -1.72 11.23
C THR A 56 10.61 -1.78 12.35
N GLU A 57 9.39 -1.35 12.03
CA GLU A 57 8.22 -1.47 12.90
C GLU A 57 7.34 -2.63 12.42
N PRO A 58 7.47 -3.83 13.02
CA PRO A 58 6.70 -5.01 12.61
C PRO A 58 5.23 -4.93 13.04
N ASN A 59 4.93 -4.09 14.03
CA ASN A 59 3.60 -3.92 14.60
C ASN A 59 2.70 -2.96 13.80
N ILE A 60 3.30 -2.17 12.90
CA ILE A 60 2.61 -1.28 11.96
C ILE A 60 2.70 -1.91 10.56
N ARG A 61 1.61 -2.56 10.15
CA ARG A 61 1.48 -3.17 8.83
C ARG A 61 0.62 -2.30 7.92
N THR A 62 0.97 -2.26 6.64
CA THR A 62 0.15 -1.69 5.57
C THR A 62 -1.23 -2.36 5.55
N PRO A 63 -2.30 -1.66 5.10
CA PRO A 63 -3.58 -2.28 4.82
C PRO A 63 -3.45 -3.53 3.96
N GLY A 64 -4.32 -4.52 4.23
CA GLY A 64 -4.38 -5.72 3.40
C GLY A 64 -4.96 -5.40 2.02
N MET A 65 -4.41 -6.06 1.00
CA MET A 65 -4.89 -5.96 -0.38
C MET A 65 -5.93 -7.05 -0.68
N LYS A 66 -6.97 -6.70 -1.42
CA LYS A 66 -8.05 -7.62 -1.83
C LYS A 66 -8.50 -7.28 -3.25
N THR A 67 -8.25 -8.19 -4.19
CA THR A 67 -8.64 -8.02 -5.58
C THR A 67 -9.46 -9.23 -6.03
N PHE A 68 -10.44 -9.00 -6.89
CA PHE A 68 -11.25 -10.05 -7.51
C PHE A 68 -11.22 -9.88 -9.03
N ASP A 69 -10.67 -10.86 -9.72
CA ASP A 69 -10.49 -10.83 -11.17
C ASP A 69 -11.42 -11.84 -11.84
N ILE A 70 -12.06 -11.43 -12.95
CA ILE A 70 -13.05 -12.24 -13.68
C ILE A 70 -12.63 -12.34 -15.14
N GLY A 71 -12.55 -13.57 -15.65
CA GLY A 71 -12.36 -13.85 -17.07
C GLY A 71 -13.55 -14.62 -17.64
N LEU A 72 -14.15 -14.10 -18.71
CA LEU A 72 -15.18 -14.78 -19.49
C LEU A 72 -14.67 -14.98 -20.91
N SER A 73 -14.75 -16.20 -21.43
CA SER A 73 -14.47 -16.45 -22.84
C SER A 73 -15.48 -17.41 -23.44
N ARG A 74 -15.87 -17.14 -24.69
CA ARG A 74 -16.79 -17.99 -25.43
C ARG A 74 -16.38 -18.07 -26.88
N ILE A 75 -16.43 -19.28 -27.44
CA ILE A 75 -16.20 -19.52 -28.86
C ILE A 75 -17.54 -19.82 -29.51
N GLN A 76 -17.89 -19.05 -30.54
CA GLN A 76 -19.04 -19.28 -31.40
C GLN A 76 -18.56 -19.75 -32.77
N LYS A 77 -19.08 -20.89 -33.23
CA LYS A 77 -18.85 -21.37 -34.61
C LYS A 77 -19.82 -20.65 -35.54
N ILE A 78 -19.32 -20.19 -36.67
CA ILE A 78 -20.12 -19.62 -37.77
C ILE A 78 -19.87 -20.52 -38.99
N GLY A 79 -20.80 -21.43 -39.27
CA GLY A 79 -20.61 -22.48 -40.26
C GLY A 79 -19.51 -23.48 -39.90
N GLU A 80 -18.91 -24.10 -40.91
CA GLU A 80 -17.98 -25.23 -40.73
C GLU A 80 -16.51 -24.81 -40.51
N ARG A 81 -16.10 -23.66 -41.07
CA ARG A 81 -14.69 -23.22 -41.11
C ARG A 81 -14.38 -22.06 -40.18
N VAL A 82 -15.36 -21.19 -39.89
CA VAL A 82 -15.11 -19.95 -39.14
C VAL A 82 -15.42 -20.13 -37.65
N ARG A 83 -14.49 -19.70 -36.81
CA ARG A 83 -14.66 -19.61 -35.34
C ARG A 83 -14.39 -18.20 -34.87
N VAL A 84 -15.30 -17.67 -34.06
CA VAL A 84 -15.16 -16.37 -33.40
C VAL A 84 -15.03 -16.60 -31.89
N GLN A 85 -13.93 -16.15 -31.31
CA GLN A 85 -13.73 -16.15 -29.86
C GLN A 85 -13.94 -14.75 -29.31
N PHE A 86 -14.86 -14.62 -28.36
CA PHE A 86 -15.03 -13.44 -27.53
C PHE A 86 -14.34 -13.66 -26.19
N ARG A 87 -13.60 -12.67 -25.71
CA ARG A 87 -12.99 -12.63 -24.39
C ARG A 87 -13.34 -11.31 -23.70
N ALA A 88 -13.68 -11.39 -22.43
CA ALA A 88 -13.84 -10.25 -21.55
C ALA A 88 -13.09 -10.55 -20.25
N GLU A 89 -12.18 -9.67 -19.88
CA GLU A 89 -11.37 -9.75 -18.68
C GLU A 89 -11.63 -8.51 -17.84
N PHE A 90 -11.92 -8.71 -16.56
CA PHE A 90 -12.17 -7.66 -15.58
C PHE A 90 -11.14 -7.83 -14.46
N PHE A 91 -10.16 -6.94 -14.40
CA PHE A 91 -9.21 -6.85 -13.29
C PHE A 91 -9.78 -5.91 -12.23
N ASN A 92 -9.75 -6.34 -10.97
CA ASN A 92 -10.46 -5.69 -9.86
C ASN A 92 -11.95 -5.42 -10.18
N ALA A 93 -12.70 -6.48 -10.51
CA ALA A 93 -14.08 -6.41 -10.95
C ALA A 93 -15.01 -5.64 -9.98
N PHE A 94 -14.76 -5.74 -8.66
CA PHE A 94 -15.52 -5.02 -7.63
C PHE A 94 -14.99 -3.62 -7.32
N ASN A 95 -13.95 -3.15 -8.02
CA ASN A 95 -13.35 -1.82 -7.82
C ASN A 95 -12.95 -1.57 -6.34
N THR A 96 -12.35 -2.58 -5.69
CA THR A 96 -11.88 -2.44 -4.30
C THR A 96 -10.55 -1.68 -4.28
N PRO A 97 -10.44 -0.54 -3.57
CA PRO A 97 -9.20 0.23 -3.53
C PRO A 97 -8.10 -0.51 -2.77
N GLN A 98 -6.88 -0.47 -3.31
CA GLN A 98 -5.68 -1.02 -2.68
C GLN A 98 -4.89 0.11 -2.04
N PHE A 99 -5.00 0.26 -0.72
CA PHE A 99 -4.31 1.34 0.00
C PHE A 99 -2.82 1.05 0.18
N GLY A 100 -2.00 2.08 0.00
CA GLY A 100 -0.55 2.02 0.17
C GLY A 100 -0.11 2.06 1.64
N ALA A 101 1.20 2.16 1.84
CA ALA A 101 1.77 2.34 3.18
C ALA A 101 1.49 3.75 3.72
N PRO A 102 1.32 3.91 5.04
CA PRO A 102 1.23 5.24 5.62
C PRO A 102 2.58 5.96 5.58
N GLN A 103 2.57 7.28 5.72
CA GLN A 103 3.79 8.07 5.85
C GLN A 103 4.49 7.77 7.19
N GLY A 104 5.77 7.37 7.13
CA GLY A 104 6.64 7.09 8.27
C GLY A 104 7.61 8.21 8.69
N SER A 105 7.65 9.36 8.01
CA SER A 105 8.53 10.48 8.39
C SER A 105 7.88 11.35 9.45
N VAL A 106 8.47 11.45 10.63
CA VAL A 106 7.94 12.26 11.75
C VAL A 106 7.88 13.76 11.45
N THR A 107 8.61 14.22 10.44
CA THR A 107 8.63 15.62 9.99
C THR A 107 7.62 15.92 8.89
N SER A 108 6.93 14.90 8.36
CA SER A 108 5.92 15.08 7.32
C SER A 108 4.59 15.53 7.93
N THR A 109 3.89 16.43 7.25
CA THR A 109 2.51 16.81 7.59
C THR A 109 1.53 15.63 7.47
N ASP A 110 1.86 14.62 6.67
CA ASP A 110 1.06 13.41 6.47
C ASP A 110 1.53 12.24 7.34
N PHE A 111 2.34 12.49 8.36
CA PHE A 111 2.83 11.44 9.25
C PHE A 111 1.67 10.60 9.82
N GLY A 112 1.74 9.29 9.64
CA GLY A 112 0.68 8.37 10.06
C GLY A 112 -0.54 8.28 9.15
N ARG A 113 -0.60 9.06 8.06
CA ARG A 113 -1.68 9.04 7.07
C ARG A 113 -1.32 8.19 5.86
N ILE A 114 -2.32 7.57 5.25
CA ILE A 114 -2.23 6.88 3.97
C ILE A 114 -2.82 7.80 2.90
N THR A 115 -1.95 8.28 2.01
CA THR A 115 -2.32 9.22 0.94
C THR A 115 -2.28 8.60 -0.46
N SER A 116 -1.93 7.31 -0.54
CA SER A 116 -1.85 6.58 -1.81
C SER A 116 -2.82 5.42 -1.86
N ALA A 117 -3.41 5.22 -3.03
CA ALA A 117 -4.22 4.06 -3.37
C ALA A 117 -3.94 3.66 -4.82
N SER A 118 -4.14 2.39 -5.13
CA SER A 118 -4.02 1.83 -6.47
C SER A 118 -5.08 0.74 -6.69
N GLY A 119 -4.96 0.03 -7.82
CA GLY A 119 -5.84 -1.08 -8.16
C GLY A 119 -7.11 -0.56 -8.81
N GLU A 120 -7.00 0.34 -9.77
CA GLU A 120 -8.11 0.77 -10.59
C GLU A 120 -8.71 -0.43 -11.32
N ARG A 121 -10.04 -0.44 -11.49
CA ARG A 121 -10.69 -1.47 -12.31
C ARG A 121 -10.27 -1.32 -13.76
N ASN A 122 -9.74 -2.40 -14.34
CA ASN A 122 -9.39 -2.47 -15.75
C ASN A 122 -10.26 -3.51 -16.45
N ILE A 123 -10.82 -3.16 -17.62
CA ILE A 123 -11.67 -4.05 -18.40
C ILE A 123 -11.06 -4.18 -19.79
N GLN A 124 -10.81 -5.42 -20.20
CA GLN A 124 -10.25 -5.74 -21.51
C GLN A 124 -11.22 -6.61 -22.29
N LEU A 125 -11.47 -6.21 -23.53
CA LEU A 125 -12.32 -6.94 -24.46
C LEU A 125 -11.49 -7.38 -25.64
N GLY A 126 -11.62 -8.64 -26.02
CA GLY A 126 -10.88 -9.26 -27.12
C GLY A 126 -11.79 -10.04 -28.04
N ILE A 127 -11.55 -9.91 -29.35
CA ILE A 127 -12.20 -10.73 -30.37
C ILE A 127 -11.10 -11.39 -31.21
N ARG A 128 -11.21 -12.70 -31.41
CA ARG A 128 -10.32 -13.44 -32.31
C ARG A 128 -11.14 -14.20 -33.34
N LEU A 129 -10.82 -13.98 -34.61
CA LEU A 129 -11.32 -14.75 -35.74
C LEU A 129 -10.32 -15.85 -36.09
N SER A 130 -10.80 -17.03 -36.47
CA SER A 130 -9.97 -18.11 -37.03
C SER A 130 -10.75 -18.80 -38.14
N TYR A 131 -10.07 -19.11 -39.24
CA TYR A 131 -10.61 -19.67 -40.48
C TYR A 131 -9.69 -20.72 -41.06
#